data_AF-X1BKN4-F1
#
_entry.id   AF-X1BKN4-F1
#
_cell.length_a   1.000
_cell.length_b   1.000
_cell.length_c   1.000
_cell.angle_alpha   90.00
_cell.angle_beta   90.00
_cell.angle_gamma   90.00
#
_symmetry.space_group_name_H-M   'P 1'
#
loop_
_entity.id
_entity.type
_entity.pdbx_description
1 polymer ?
#
loop_
_entity_poly.entity_id
_entity_poly.type
_entity_poly.pdbx_seq_one_letter_code
_entity_poly.pdbx_strand_id
1 'polypeptide(L)'
;EKKQASSQSLLNKIANLGTKERFYHQKLETDEYYFKSPSEMEKIFFQVPQALKNSVEIAEKCNLELNLGEIHLPAYPLPSFYSAQDYLKKLCLEGLKKYYPAPSPEVINRLQYELKIINQMGFAGYFLIVRDIVRFAKQNNIPVGPGKGSSAGSLVSYLLNITEVDPLKYQLFFERFLNPERIDLPDIDIDFGQLGREKVISYIFNFSGLYFFSKEFN
;
A
#
# COMPACT_ATOMS: atom_id res chain seq x y z
N GLU A 1 -3.21 27.96 16.88
CA GLU A 1 -3.52 29.30 17.45
C GLU A 1 -3.51 29.25 18.97
N LYS A 2 -3.20 30.37 19.64
CA LYS A 2 -3.16 30.47 21.11
C LYS A 2 -4.44 29.96 21.81
N LYS A 3 -5.61 30.19 21.21
CA LYS A 3 -6.92 29.73 21.72
C LYS A 3 -7.05 28.21 21.86
N GLN A 4 -6.17 27.43 21.20
CA GLN A 4 -6.18 25.97 21.25
C GLN A 4 -5.39 25.39 22.44
N ALA A 5 -4.74 26.22 23.26
CA ALA A 5 -3.95 25.75 24.40
C ALA A 5 -4.78 24.94 25.41
N SER A 6 -6.04 25.34 25.65
CA SER A 6 -6.97 24.60 26.49
C SER A 6 -7.29 23.20 25.93
N SER A 7 -7.48 23.11 24.60
CA SER A 7 -7.68 21.83 23.91
C SER A 7 -6.44 20.94 23.99
N GLN A 8 -5.23 21.49 23.83
CA GLN A 8 -3.98 20.74 23.99
C GLN A 8 -3.80 20.20 25.41
N SER A 9 -4.14 21.01 26.43
CA SER A 9 -4.12 20.59 27.83
C SER A 9 -5.10 19.44 28.10
N LEU A 10 -6.30 19.48 27.50
CA LEU A 10 -7.27 18.39 27.56
C LEU A 10 -6.76 17.13 26.87
N LEU A 11 -6.16 17.25 25.68
CA LEU A 11 -5.54 16.12 24.98
C LEU A 11 -4.44 15.46 25.81
N ASN A 12 -3.54 16.24 26.42
CA ASN A 12 -2.49 15.72 27.29
C ASN A 12 -3.09 14.97 28.50
N LYS A 13 -4.19 15.46 29.08
CA LYS A 13 -4.90 14.75 30.17
C LYS A 13 -5.51 13.43 29.70
N ILE A 14 -6.20 13.44 28.56
CA ILE A 14 -6.80 12.23 27.99
C ILE A 14 -5.71 11.19 27.72
N ALA A 15 -4.61 11.59 27.09
CA ALA A 15 -3.47 10.72 26.82
C ALA A 15 -2.87 10.14 28.11
N ASN A 16 -2.72 10.95 29.16
CA ASN A 16 -2.19 10.52 30.46
C ASN A 16 -3.15 9.61 31.28
N LEU A 17 -4.44 9.54 30.94
CA LEU A 17 -5.41 8.66 31.57
C LEU A 17 -5.49 7.27 30.90
N GLY A 18 -4.77 7.05 29.80
CA GLY A 18 -4.67 5.75 29.12
C GLY A 18 -3.89 4.70 29.93
N THR A 19 -4.34 3.44 29.90
CA THR A 19 -3.96 2.41 30.89
C THR A 19 -2.77 1.51 30.55
N LYS A 20 -2.12 1.63 29.38
CA LYS A 20 -1.18 0.56 28.96
C LYS A 20 0.27 0.89 28.59
N GLU A 21 0.68 2.12 28.32
CA GLU A 21 2.11 2.47 28.21
C GLU A 21 2.26 3.99 28.27
N ARG A 22 3.10 4.48 29.20
CA ARG A 22 3.07 5.87 29.66
C ARG A 22 3.86 6.79 28.73
N PHE A 23 3.19 7.42 27.78
CA PHE A 23 3.63 8.73 27.32
C PHE A 23 3.17 9.75 28.35
N TYR A 24 4.03 10.05 29.34
CA TYR A 24 3.76 11.14 30.27
C TYR A 24 3.88 12.46 29.52
N HIS A 25 2.74 12.97 29.04
CA HIS A 25 2.68 14.31 28.52
C HIS A 25 2.70 15.27 29.70
N GLN A 26 3.85 15.92 29.92
CA GLN A 26 3.95 16.98 30.91
C GLN A 26 2.94 18.09 30.57
N LYS A 27 2.37 18.68 31.61
CA LYS A 27 1.53 19.87 31.44
C LYS A 27 2.42 20.97 30.88
N LEU A 28 2.01 21.56 29.76
CA LEU A 28 2.66 22.75 29.22
C LEU A 28 2.58 23.88 30.25
N GLU A 29 3.70 24.53 30.51
CA GLU A 29 3.80 25.56 31.55
C GLU A 29 3.03 26.83 31.21
N THR A 30 2.81 27.08 29.92
CA THR A 30 2.17 28.30 29.41
C THR A 30 1.29 27.97 28.21
N ASP A 31 0.46 28.94 27.81
CA ASP A 31 -0.38 28.85 26.60
C ASP A 31 0.36 29.36 25.35
N GLU A 32 1.69 29.53 25.43
CA GLU A 32 2.52 30.13 24.39
C GLU A 32 3.04 29.12 23.35
N TYR A 33 2.66 27.83 23.46
CA TYR A 33 3.06 26.77 22.53
C TYR A 33 2.14 26.71 21.31
N TYR A 34 2.21 27.71 20.45
CA TYR A 34 1.53 27.74 19.16
C TYR A 34 2.45 28.30 18.08
N PHE A 35 2.08 28.11 16.81
CA PHE A 35 2.79 28.71 15.69
C PHE A 35 2.56 30.22 15.69
N LYS A 36 3.49 30.96 16.28
CA LYS A 36 3.48 32.41 16.37
C LYS A 36 3.72 33.05 15.01
N SER A 37 3.12 34.21 14.80
CA SER A 37 3.40 35.04 13.63
C SER A 37 4.83 35.59 13.68
N PRO A 38 5.41 35.98 12.52
CA PRO A 38 6.73 36.62 12.47
C PRO A 38 6.85 37.82 13.42
N SER A 39 5.85 38.70 13.47
CA SER A 39 5.86 39.88 14.35
C SER A 39 5.80 39.55 15.84
N GLU A 40 5.14 38.46 16.24
CA GLU A 40 5.18 37.98 17.63
C GLU A 40 6.57 37.44 17.97
N MET A 41 7.19 36.70 17.05
CA MET A 41 8.54 36.17 17.22
C MET A 41 9.61 37.27 17.26
N GLU A 42 9.48 38.33 16.46
CA GLU A 42 10.33 39.52 16.51
C GLU A 42 10.31 40.20 17.87
N LYS A 43 9.12 40.33 18.49
CA LYS A 43 9.00 40.90 19.83
C LYS A 43 9.68 40.02 20.88
N ILE A 44 9.58 38.70 20.77
CA ILE A 44 10.19 37.74 21.71
C ILE A 44 11.72 37.76 21.58
N PHE A 45 12.24 37.80 20.35
CA PHE A 45 13.67 37.73 20.06
C PHE A 45 14.31 39.11 19.80
N PHE A 46 13.71 40.20 20.27
CA PHE A 46 14.17 41.56 19.95
C PHE A 46 15.64 41.82 20.36
N GLN A 47 16.10 41.19 21.44
CA GLN A 47 17.48 41.30 21.93
C GLN A 47 18.46 40.43 21.13
N VAL A 48 17.96 39.43 20.40
CA VAL A 48 18.77 38.49 19.62
C VAL A 48 18.18 38.31 18.20
N PRO A 49 18.15 39.36 17.35
CA PRO A 49 17.58 39.27 16.00
C PRO A 49 18.25 38.21 15.11
N GLN A 50 19.51 37.86 15.41
CA GLN A 50 20.24 36.82 14.70
C GLN A 50 19.59 35.44 14.83
N ALA A 51 18.84 35.17 15.91
CA ALA A 51 18.13 33.90 16.08
C ALA A 51 17.08 33.69 14.97
N LEU A 52 16.35 34.75 14.59
CA LEU A 52 15.37 34.72 13.50
C LEU A 52 16.05 34.62 12.13
N LYS A 53 17.17 35.32 11.94
CA LYS A 53 17.94 35.20 10.68
C LYS A 53 18.46 33.77 10.48
N ASN A 54 19.00 33.16 11.54
CA ASN A 54 19.53 31.81 11.48
C ASN A 54 18.42 30.78 11.18
N SER A 55 17.18 30.99 11.66
CA SER A 55 16.08 30.06 11.34
C SER A 55 15.74 30.06 9.85
N VAL A 56 15.80 31.24 9.20
CA VAL A 56 15.60 31.36 7.75
C VAL A 56 16.78 30.73 7.01
N GLU A 57 18.01 31.04 7.42
CA GLU A 57 19.22 30.47 6.80
C GLU A 57 19.25 28.93 6.88
N ILE A 58 18.84 28.34 8.01
CA ILE A 58 18.71 26.88 8.16
C ILE A 58 17.64 26.34 7.21
N ALA A 59 16.47 27.00 7.13
CA ALA A 59 15.41 26.58 6.24
C ALA A 59 15.85 26.60 4.76
N GLU A 60 16.59 27.63 4.35
CA GLU A 60 17.15 27.77 3.00
C GLU A 60 18.21 26.70 2.68
N LYS A 61 18.93 26.21 3.69
CA LYS A 61 19.92 25.12 3.54
C LYS A 61 19.29 23.73 3.49
N CYS A 62 18.06 23.58 3.95
CA CYS A 62 17.34 22.31 3.95
C CYS A 62 16.70 22.05 2.58
N ASN A 63 17.44 21.40 1.67
CA ASN A 63 16.91 20.91 0.41
C ASN A 63 16.73 19.38 0.45
N LEU A 64 15.51 18.92 0.70
CA LEU A 64 15.14 17.51 0.70
C LEU A 64 14.05 17.28 -0.36
N GLU A 65 14.37 16.51 -1.39
CA GLU A 65 13.40 16.04 -2.37
C GLU A 65 12.99 14.61 -2.01
N LEU A 66 11.69 14.40 -1.78
CA LEU A 66 11.11 13.08 -1.59
C LEU A 66 10.51 12.60 -2.91
N ASN A 67 11.04 11.52 -3.46
CA ASN A 67 10.50 10.89 -4.67
C ASN A 67 9.23 10.10 -4.34
N LEU A 68 8.08 10.80 -4.27
CA LEU A 68 6.78 10.19 -3.93
C LEU A 68 6.11 9.46 -5.11
N GLY A 69 6.62 9.65 -6.33
CA GLY A 69 6.04 9.07 -7.55
C GLY A 69 6.67 7.75 -8.01
N GLU A 70 7.82 7.37 -7.46
CA GLU A 70 8.50 6.13 -7.85
C GLU A 70 7.96 4.94 -7.08
N ILE A 71 7.43 3.97 -7.82
CA ILE A 71 6.92 2.73 -7.24
C ILE A 71 8.08 1.74 -7.14
N HIS A 72 8.47 1.40 -5.90
CA HIS A 72 9.45 0.35 -5.63
C HIS A 72 8.74 -0.95 -5.24
N LEU A 73 8.61 -1.87 -6.20
CA LEU A 73 8.07 -3.21 -5.94
C LEU A 73 9.19 -4.19 -5.57
N PRO A 74 8.97 -5.11 -4.62
CA PRO A 74 9.92 -6.17 -4.36
C PRO A 74 10.03 -7.10 -5.58
N ALA A 75 11.21 -7.70 -5.78
CA ALA A 75 11.40 -8.67 -6.86
C ALA A 75 10.72 -10.00 -6.52
N TYR A 76 10.02 -10.61 -7.50
CA TYR A 76 9.47 -11.95 -7.34
C TYR A 76 10.55 -13.01 -7.66
N PRO A 77 10.75 -14.03 -6.81
CA PRO A 77 11.69 -15.11 -7.09
C PRO A 77 11.16 -15.98 -8.24
N LEU A 78 11.71 -15.76 -9.43
CA LEU A 78 11.32 -16.49 -10.63
C LEU A 78 12.10 -17.81 -10.74
N PRO A 79 11.47 -18.90 -11.22
CA PRO A 79 12.22 -20.08 -11.66
C PRO A 79 13.24 -19.68 -12.75
N SER A 80 14.41 -20.33 -12.77
CA SER A 80 15.45 -20.06 -13.77
C SER A 80 14.86 -20.03 -15.19
N PHE A 81 15.36 -19.11 -16.03
CA PHE A 81 14.98 -18.91 -17.43
C PHE A 81 13.61 -18.27 -17.71
N TYR A 82 12.84 -17.87 -16.69
CA TYR A 82 11.60 -17.11 -16.90
C TYR A 82 11.77 -15.61 -16.63
N SER A 83 11.16 -14.79 -17.48
CA SER A 83 10.80 -13.42 -17.12
C SER A 83 9.51 -13.40 -16.30
N ALA A 84 9.22 -12.30 -15.58
CA ALA A 84 7.97 -12.15 -14.84
C ALA A 84 6.76 -12.23 -15.78
N GLN A 85 6.87 -11.65 -16.97
CA GLN A 85 5.84 -11.63 -18.00
C GLN A 85 5.55 -13.05 -18.52
N ASP A 86 6.59 -13.82 -18.82
CA ASP A 86 6.44 -15.18 -19.34
C ASP A 86 5.89 -16.13 -18.28
N TYR A 87 6.35 -15.98 -17.04
CA TYR A 87 5.87 -16.80 -15.93
C TYR A 87 4.41 -16.49 -15.59
N LEU A 88 4.03 -15.21 -15.56
CA LEU A 88 2.64 -14.79 -15.39
C LEU A 88 1.75 -15.40 -16.48
N LYS A 89 2.16 -15.27 -17.75
CA LYS A 89 1.42 -15.83 -18.89
C LYS A 89 1.25 -17.35 -18.75
N LYS A 90 2.31 -18.08 -18.39
CA LYS A 90 2.25 -19.52 -18.16
C LYS A 90 1.18 -19.88 -17.12
N LEU A 91 1.21 -19.22 -15.96
CA LEU A 91 0.26 -19.47 -14.88
C LEU A 91 -1.18 -19.12 -15.27
N CYS A 92 -1.39 -18.04 -16.03
CA CYS A 92 -2.70 -17.71 -16.56
C CYS A 92 -3.21 -18.78 -17.54
N LEU A 93 -2.35 -19.34 -18.39
CA LEU A 93 -2.74 -20.42 -19.31
C LEU A 93 -3.09 -21.73 -18.56
N GLU A 94 -2.39 -22.02 -17.47
CA GLU A 94 -2.73 -23.13 -16.57
C GLU A 94 -4.09 -22.90 -15.89
N GLY A 95 -4.32 -21.69 -15.37
CA GLY A 95 -5.61 -21.27 -14.82
C GLY A 95 -6.73 -21.34 -15.87
N LEU A 96 -6.46 -20.89 -17.09
CA LEU A 96 -7.43 -20.90 -18.19
C LEU A 96 -7.96 -22.31 -18.45
N LYS A 97 -7.06 -23.31 -18.53
CA LYS A 97 -7.45 -24.72 -18.69
C LYS A 97 -8.34 -25.24 -17.56
N LYS A 98 -8.13 -24.74 -16.33
CA LYS A 98 -8.89 -25.13 -15.14
C LYS A 98 -10.28 -24.50 -15.11
N TYR A 99 -10.38 -23.19 -15.33
CA TYR A 99 -11.63 -22.43 -15.18
C TYR A 99 -12.46 -22.39 -16.48
N TYR A 100 -11.82 -22.51 -17.64
CA TYR A 100 -12.45 -22.54 -18.97
C TYR A 100 -11.91 -23.72 -19.80
N PRO A 101 -12.41 -24.95 -19.60
CA PRO A 101 -11.95 -26.12 -20.37
C PRO A 101 -12.11 -25.99 -21.89
N ALA A 102 -13.12 -25.22 -22.33
CA ALA A 102 -13.33 -24.83 -23.73
C ALA A 102 -13.51 -23.30 -23.81
N PRO A 103 -12.41 -22.52 -23.82
CA PRO A 103 -12.49 -21.08 -23.77
C PRO A 103 -13.03 -20.51 -25.08
N SER A 104 -14.01 -19.61 -25.01
CA SER A 104 -14.51 -18.88 -26.17
C SER A 104 -13.45 -17.90 -26.69
N PRO A 105 -13.56 -17.43 -27.96
CA PRO A 105 -12.70 -16.38 -28.48
C PRO A 105 -12.68 -15.12 -27.61
N GLU A 106 -13.82 -14.78 -26.98
CA GLU A 106 -13.93 -13.65 -26.06
C GLU A 106 -13.00 -13.79 -24.84
N VAL A 107 -12.98 -14.96 -24.20
CA VAL A 107 -12.10 -15.23 -23.05
C VAL A 107 -10.63 -15.11 -23.44
N ILE A 108 -10.26 -15.67 -24.59
CA ILE A 108 -8.88 -15.63 -25.09
C ILE A 108 -8.47 -14.18 -25.40
N ASN A 109 -9.33 -13.43 -26.08
CA ASN A 109 -9.07 -12.03 -26.42
C ASN A 109 -8.94 -11.17 -25.16
N ARG A 110 -9.82 -11.36 -24.17
CA ARG A 110 -9.74 -10.67 -22.88
C ARG A 110 -8.43 -10.98 -22.16
N LEU A 111 -8.03 -12.24 -22.08
CA LEU A 111 -6.78 -12.63 -21.43
C LEU A 111 -5.56 -12.00 -22.12
N GLN A 112 -5.52 -12.04 -23.46
CA GLN A 112 -4.42 -11.44 -24.22
C GLN A 112 -4.33 -9.93 -24.03
N TYR A 113 -5.48 -9.25 -24.00
CA TYR A 113 -5.58 -7.82 -23.74
C TYR A 113 -5.05 -7.46 -22.34
N GLU A 114 -5.53 -8.13 -21.29
CA GLU A 114 -5.09 -7.85 -19.93
C GLU A 114 -3.59 -8.13 -19.74
N LEU A 115 -3.09 -9.27 -20.22
CA LEU A 115 -1.66 -9.59 -20.13
C LEU A 115 -0.79 -8.55 -20.85
N LYS A 116 -1.25 -8.04 -22.01
CA LYS A 116 -0.52 -6.98 -22.73
C LYS A 116 -0.39 -5.73 -21.86
N ILE A 117 -1.50 -5.25 -21.27
CA ILE A 117 -1.48 -4.03 -20.46
C ILE A 117 -0.65 -4.21 -19.19
N ILE A 118 -0.85 -5.32 -18.47
CA ILE A 118 -0.09 -5.64 -17.25
C ILE A 118 1.42 -5.64 -17.53
N ASN A 119 1.83 -6.20 -18.67
CA ASN A 119 3.22 -6.23 -19.09
C ASN A 119 3.75 -4.84 -19.49
N GLN A 120 2.95 -4.05 -20.22
CA GLN A 120 3.31 -2.68 -20.62
C GLN A 120 3.52 -1.77 -19.41
N MET A 121 2.72 -1.94 -18.36
CA MET A 121 2.80 -1.14 -17.13
C MET A 121 3.81 -1.70 -16.11
N GLY A 122 4.45 -2.83 -16.40
CA GLY A 122 5.48 -3.40 -15.52
C GLY A 122 4.94 -4.12 -14.27
N PHE A 123 3.64 -4.42 -14.21
CA PHE A 123 3.01 -5.00 -13.01
C PHE A 123 3.02 -6.53 -12.96
N ALA A 124 3.67 -7.22 -13.90
CA ALA A 124 3.69 -8.68 -13.92
C ALA A 124 4.24 -9.29 -12.61
N GLY A 125 5.33 -8.71 -12.06
CA GLY A 125 5.89 -9.13 -10.79
C GLY A 125 4.93 -8.95 -9.61
N TYR A 126 4.15 -7.86 -9.61
CA TYR A 126 3.17 -7.58 -8.57
C TYR A 126 2.05 -8.63 -8.53
N PHE A 127 1.48 -9.00 -9.69
CA PHE A 127 0.49 -10.08 -9.76
C PHE A 127 1.04 -11.42 -9.26
N LEU A 128 2.32 -11.71 -9.55
CA LEU A 128 2.97 -12.92 -9.06
C LEU A 128 3.11 -12.91 -7.52
N ILE A 129 3.51 -11.79 -6.93
CA ILE A 129 3.59 -11.62 -5.47
C ILE A 129 2.23 -11.84 -4.84
N VAL A 130 1.21 -11.11 -5.31
CA VAL A 130 -0.16 -11.17 -4.80
C VAL A 130 -0.72 -12.59 -4.88
N ARG A 131 -0.56 -13.26 -6.03
CA ARG A 131 -0.92 -14.68 -6.20
C ARG A 131 -0.27 -15.56 -5.16
N ASP A 132 1.02 -15.36 -4.90
CA ASP A 132 1.81 -16.22 -4.02
C ASP A 132 1.34 -16.11 -2.56
N ILE A 133 1.03 -14.88 -2.13
CA ILE A 133 0.44 -14.60 -0.82
C ILE A 133 -0.95 -15.27 -0.70
N VAL A 134 -1.83 -15.12 -1.70
CA VAL A 134 -3.16 -15.75 -1.70
C VAL A 134 -3.04 -17.27 -1.71
N ARG A 135 -2.14 -17.83 -2.52
CA ARG A 135 -1.86 -19.27 -2.57
C ARG A 135 -1.42 -19.77 -1.20
N PHE A 136 -0.47 -19.10 -0.56
CA PHE A 136 0.01 -19.46 0.77
C PHE A 136 -1.12 -19.46 1.80
N ALA A 137 -1.95 -18.41 1.82
CA ALA A 137 -3.09 -18.32 2.73
C ALA A 137 -4.08 -19.48 2.52
N LYS A 138 -4.48 -19.74 1.27
CA LYS A 138 -5.39 -20.85 0.92
C LYS A 138 -4.80 -22.22 1.29
N GLN A 139 -3.51 -22.46 1.04
CA GLN A 139 -2.82 -23.71 1.41
C GLN A 139 -2.71 -23.94 2.92
N ASN A 140 -2.69 -22.88 3.71
CA ASN A 140 -2.62 -22.94 5.17
C ASN A 140 -3.99 -22.85 5.84
N ASN A 141 -5.08 -23.05 5.09
CA ASN A 141 -6.46 -22.96 5.57
C ASN A 141 -6.79 -21.61 6.21
N ILE A 142 -6.18 -20.53 5.73
CA ILE A 142 -6.49 -19.17 6.14
C ILE A 142 -7.56 -18.64 5.18
N PRO A 143 -8.76 -18.29 5.67
CA PRO A 143 -9.82 -17.76 4.81
C PRO A 143 -9.33 -16.50 4.08
N VAL A 144 -9.52 -16.49 2.76
CA VAL A 144 -9.28 -15.32 1.91
C VAL A 144 -10.64 -14.89 1.36
N GLY A 145 -10.92 -13.58 1.39
CA GLY A 145 -12.13 -13.06 0.76
C GLY A 145 -12.17 -13.36 -0.74
N PRO A 146 -13.34 -13.32 -1.38
CA PRO A 146 -13.50 -13.62 -2.81
C PRO A 146 -12.83 -12.59 -3.75
N GLY A 147 -12.10 -11.62 -3.21
CA GLY A 147 -11.61 -10.43 -3.89
C GLY A 147 -12.58 -9.25 -3.71
N LYS A 148 -12.05 -8.10 -3.28
CA LYS A 148 -12.81 -6.85 -3.19
C LYS A 148 -12.22 -5.78 -4.13
N GLY A 149 -12.98 -4.71 -4.30
CA GLY A 149 -12.55 -3.56 -5.09
C GLY A 149 -12.53 -3.86 -6.59
N SER A 150 -11.71 -3.09 -7.31
CA SER A 150 -11.64 -3.17 -8.77
C SER A 150 -10.93 -4.43 -9.27
N SER A 151 -10.09 -5.08 -8.45
CA SER A 151 -9.35 -6.31 -8.80
C SER A 151 -10.23 -7.46 -9.32
N ALA A 152 -11.50 -7.51 -8.91
CA ALA A 152 -12.50 -8.48 -9.40
C ALA A 152 -12.83 -8.32 -10.89
N GLY A 153 -12.52 -7.18 -11.51
CA GLY A 153 -12.69 -6.93 -12.94
C GLY A 153 -11.60 -7.54 -13.84
N SER A 154 -10.56 -8.15 -13.26
CA SER A 154 -9.48 -8.77 -14.03
C SER A 154 -9.66 -10.27 -14.18
N LEU A 155 -9.66 -10.73 -15.43
CA LEU A 155 -9.62 -12.14 -15.77
C LEU A 155 -8.30 -12.76 -15.32
N VAL A 156 -7.18 -12.02 -15.41
CA VAL A 156 -5.88 -12.47 -14.89
C VAL A 156 -5.97 -12.75 -13.39
N SER A 157 -6.58 -11.86 -12.59
CA SER A 157 -6.78 -12.10 -11.15
C SER A 157 -7.60 -13.36 -10.87
N TYR A 158 -8.68 -13.58 -11.63
CA TYR A 158 -9.52 -14.76 -11.50
C TYR A 158 -8.77 -16.05 -11.86
N LEU A 159 -8.06 -16.08 -12.99
CA LEU A 159 -7.31 -17.27 -13.45
C LEU A 159 -6.16 -17.64 -12.52
N LEU A 160 -5.54 -16.66 -11.86
CA LEU A 160 -4.50 -16.88 -10.86
C LEU A 160 -5.07 -17.27 -9.49
N ASN A 161 -6.40 -17.36 -9.35
CA ASN A 161 -7.11 -17.66 -8.10
C ASN A 161 -6.88 -16.61 -6.99
N ILE A 162 -6.58 -15.37 -7.40
CA ILE A 162 -6.51 -14.19 -6.51
C ILE A 162 -7.93 -13.77 -6.13
N THR A 163 -8.82 -13.67 -7.13
CA THR A 163 -10.25 -13.41 -6.95
C THR A 163 -11.04 -14.68 -7.28
N GLU A 164 -12.25 -14.78 -6.74
CA GLU A 164 -13.17 -15.91 -6.96
C GLU A 164 -14.36 -15.52 -7.85
N VAL A 165 -14.39 -14.25 -8.30
CA VAL A 165 -15.43 -13.69 -9.16
C VAL A 165 -14.96 -13.76 -10.61
N ASP A 166 -15.75 -14.43 -11.46
CA ASP A 166 -15.56 -14.45 -12.91
C ASP A 166 -16.00 -13.10 -13.52
N PRO A 167 -15.07 -12.27 -14.04
CA PRO A 167 -15.41 -10.95 -14.56
C PRO A 167 -16.24 -11.00 -15.83
N LEU A 168 -16.11 -12.04 -16.67
CA LEU A 168 -16.87 -12.15 -17.91
C LEU A 168 -18.31 -12.54 -17.63
N LYS A 169 -18.53 -13.43 -16.66
CA LYS A 169 -19.89 -13.81 -16.22
C LYS A 169 -20.69 -12.61 -15.71
N TYR A 170 -20.03 -11.68 -15.00
CA TYR A 170 -20.67 -10.50 -14.40
C TYR A 170 -20.42 -9.21 -15.19
N GLN A 171 -19.86 -9.29 -16.40
CA GLN A 171 -19.59 -8.15 -17.28
C GLN A 171 -18.78 -7.02 -16.60
N LEU A 172 -17.77 -7.40 -15.81
CA LEU A 172 -16.89 -6.49 -15.10
C LEU A 172 -15.79 -5.97 -16.03
N PHE A 173 -15.49 -4.67 -15.92
CA PHE A 173 -14.52 -3.98 -16.76
C PHE A 173 -13.11 -4.03 -16.15
N PHE A 174 -12.11 -4.35 -16.99
CA PHE A 174 -10.71 -4.42 -16.57
C PHE A 174 -10.12 -3.04 -16.34
N GLU A 175 -10.54 -2.06 -17.14
CA GLU A 175 -10.02 -0.69 -17.17
C GLU A 175 -10.37 0.07 -15.88
N ARG A 176 -11.41 -0.39 -15.15
CA ARG A 176 -11.72 0.13 -13.81
C ARG A 176 -10.65 -0.27 -12.78
N PHE A 177 -9.98 -1.38 -13.01
CA PHE A 177 -8.88 -1.85 -12.18
C PHE A 177 -7.55 -1.26 -12.63
N LEU A 178 -7.27 -1.34 -13.92
CA LEU A 178 -5.97 -1.03 -14.45
C LEU A 178 -6.15 -0.32 -15.80
N ASN A 179 -5.95 0.99 -15.79
CA ASN A 179 -6.16 1.85 -16.95
C ASN A 179 -4.79 2.19 -17.59
N PRO A 180 -4.53 1.83 -18.85
CA PRO A 180 -3.27 2.16 -19.52
C PRO A 180 -3.00 3.67 -19.65
N GLU A 181 -4.05 4.51 -19.61
CA GLU A 181 -3.93 5.97 -19.67
C GLU A 181 -3.52 6.59 -18.32
N ARG A 182 -3.57 5.82 -17.23
CA ARG A 182 -3.24 6.28 -15.88
C ARG A 182 -2.34 5.25 -15.18
N ILE A 183 -1.05 5.56 -15.08
CA ILE A 183 -0.07 4.72 -14.38
C ILE A 183 -0.19 4.97 -12.87
N ASP A 184 -1.20 4.37 -12.24
CA ASP A 184 -1.22 4.21 -10.78
C ASP A 184 -0.82 2.79 -10.39
N LEU A 185 -0.41 2.62 -9.13
CA LEU A 185 -0.24 1.29 -8.55
C LEU A 185 -1.61 0.58 -8.50
N PRO A 186 -1.75 -0.63 -9.08
CA PRO A 186 -3.00 -1.37 -9.04
C PRO A 186 -3.28 -1.83 -7.61
N ASP A 187 -4.40 -1.38 -7.06
CA ASP A 187 -4.83 -1.74 -5.71
C ASP A 187 -5.50 -3.12 -5.72
N ILE A 188 -4.73 -4.17 -5.37
CA ILE A 188 -5.26 -5.53 -5.17
C ILE A 188 -5.45 -5.72 -3.68
N ASP A 189 -6.62 -5.28 -3.25
CA ASP A 189 -7.13 -5.45 -1.91
C ASP A 189 -7.44 -6.93 -1.59
N ILE A 190 -6.59 -7.56 -0.77
CA ILE A 190 -6.82 -8.93 -0.28
C ILE A 190 -7.21 -8.90 1.19
N ASP A 191 -8.40 -9.40 1.50
CA ASP A 191 -8.85 -9.63 2.87
C ASP A 191 -8.49 -11.03 3.34
N PHE A 192 -7.81 -11.10 4.48
CA PHE A 192 -7.54 -12.35 5.18
C PHE A 192 -8.38 -12.42 6.46
N GLY A 193 -8.85 -13.61 6.80
CA GLY A 193 -9.44 -13.87 8.10
C GLY A 193 -8.49 -13.46 9.24
N GLN A 194 -9.04 -12.91 10.32
CA GLN A 194 -8.25 -12.45 11.47
C GLN A 194 -7.40 -13.59 12.06
N LEU A 195 -7.97 -14.79 12.12
CA LEU A 195 -7.27 -16.02 12.47
C LEU A 195 -6.33 -16.43 11.32
N GLY A 196 -5.03 -16.23 11.52
CA GLY A 196 -3.99 -16.60 10.54
C GLY A 196 -3.30 -15.43 9.85
N ARG A 197 -3.77 -14.19 10.03
CA ARG A 197 -3.12 -12.98 9.47
C ARG A 197 -1.63 -12.89 9.83
N GLU A 198 -1.26 -13.22 11.06
CA GLU A 198 0.16 -13.23 11.50
C GLU A 198 1.03 -14.22 10.70
N LYS A 199 0.48 -15.37 10.31
CA LYS A 199 1.20 -16.35 9.49
C LYS A 199 1.45 -15.81 8.07
N VAL A 200 0.45 -15.14 7.50
CA VAL A 200 0.60 -14.48 6.19
C VAL A 200 1.63 -13.37 6.26
N ILE A 201 1.58 -12.53 7.29
CA ILE A 201 2.58 -11.49 7.54
C ILE A 201 3.98 -12.11 7.64
N SER A 202 4.14 -13.14 8.47
CA SER A 202 5.41 -13.84 8.64
C SER A 202 5.92 -14.46 7.34
N TYR A 203 5.03 -14.99 6.51
CA TYR A 203 5.36 -15.49 5.18
C TYR A 203 5.88 -14.38 4.27
N ILE A 204 5.20 -13.23 4.23
CA ILE A 204 5.61 -12.08 3.42
C ILE A 204 6.99 -11.56 3.85
N PHE A 205 7.25 -11.49 5.16
CA PHE A 205 8.57 -11.12 5.71
C PHE A 205 9.67 -12.07 5.22
N ASN A 206 9.46 -13.38 5.32
CA ASN A 206 10.45 -14.37 4.87
C ASN A 206 10.61 -14.39 3.35
N PHE A 207 9.52 -14.22 2.61
CA PHE A 207 9.46 -14.23 1.16
C PHE A 207 10.22 -13.05 0.53
N SER A 208 10.06 -11.87 1.10
CA SER A 208 10.66 -10.64 0.56
C SER A 208 12.11 -10.46 0.98
N GLY A 209 12.60 -11.17 2.00
CA GLY A 209 13.96 -10.96 2.55
C GLY A 209 14.20 -9.52 3.03
N LEU A 210 13.14 -8.73 3.20
CA LEU A 210 13.16 -7.29 3.33
C LEU A 210 12.63 -6.89 4.71
N TYR A 211 13.44 -6.16 5.45
CA TYR A 211 13.10 -5.47 6.71
C TYR A 211 12.08 -4.31 6.52
N PHE A 212 11.35 -4.25 5.40
CA PHE A 212 10.53 -3.10 4.98
C PHE A 212 9.09 -3.10 5.51
N PHE A 213 8.63 -4.19 6.14
CA PHE A 213 7.30 -4.21 6.73
C PHE A 213 7.34 -3.60 8.13
N SER A 214 6.75 -2.41 8.26
CA SER A 214 6.45 -1.79 9.55
C SER A 214 5.33 -2.58 10.24
N LYS A 215 5.59 -3.03 11.47
CA LYS A 215 4.63 -3.73 12.33
C LYS A 215 3.74 -2.70 13.06
N GLU A 216 3.07 -1.83 12.34
CA GLU A 216 2.07 -0.90 12.91
C GLU A 216 0.66 -1.44 12.72
N PHE A 217 0.39 -2.58 13.36
CA PHE A 217 -0.98 -3.03 13.65
C PHE A 217 -0.95 -3.72 15.01
N ASN A 218 -0.97 -2.91 16.07
CA ASN A 218 -1.34 -3.33 17.43
C ASN A 218 -2.70 -2.73 17.77
#